data_AF-A0A5J6RH28-F1
#
_entry.id   AF-A0A5J6RH28-F1
#
_cell.length_a   1.000
_cell.length_b   1.000
_cell.length_c   1.000
_cell.angle_alpha   90.00
_cell.angle_beta   90.00
_cell.angle_gamma   90.00
#
_symmetry.space_group_name_H-M   'P 1'
#
loop_
_entity.id
_entity.type
_entity.pdbx_description
1 polymer ?
#
loop_
_entity_poly.entity_id
_entity_poly.type
_entity_poly.pdbx_seq_one_letter_code
_entity_poly.pdbx_strand_id
1 'polypeptide(L)'
;MTKAILKLSLISTLTLNLFALESPKTDFMQKDFKVTIDWLENRPKSSAKDFFILQYLEDENLSYDMAKKAYDMRKGNNATLDKAFKQKFNDKISPEDRFCYNASIIELKSQNSRCIALALGSLKKASDLSKTDLKFFISKLDPYPTLKKDLQTIASNTVFEDLRNSDSSRFLKIFFDVSDNYRSKYLNKFIDINFLNEISKSKDFEKFLRYVIYDKELKNIQKSLHNLNKSINLSSTISFMLGINAINNKDLTKAKDFFNQSFNNSYSKSDKDKSLYWLYLSSNDKNYLNELANSSDINIYSLYAKELLGIKADNIFYDIDLKNQSTNYDVYNPFLWDEVVEDTKKNLDEIKLQKYYNIFSSKDTEPHMAFVLERFEKYKVQYYITPYRDILKNYDIDKQVLIYSIARQESRFIPSAVSFSSAQGVMQIMPFLSKDIAKELGQNYNIYEQFNPKKNIEFASYHLDKLNKQFDNNPLFVAYAYNGGAGYTRTQLKKGLFKEKNRFEPFLSMEMISYNETKDYGKKVLTNYYIYNNYLNSENKISLSTILQSLVSPY
;
A
#
# COMPACT_ATOMS: atom_id res chain seq x y z
N MET A 1 -13.27 -51.29 19.47
CA MET A 1 -14.29 -51.31 20.54
C MET A 1 -15.39 -50.33 20.16
N THR A 2 -16.51 -50.92 19.76
CA THR A 2 -17.92 -50.47 19.92
C THR A 2 -18.30 -49.00 19.63
N LYS A 3 -18.86 -48.84 18.42
CA LYS A 3 -19.87 -47.85 18.01
C LYS A 3 -21.07 -47.81 18.98
N ALA A 4 -21.58 -46.61 19.25
CA ALA A 4 -22.97 -46.42 19.68
C ALA A 4 -23.72 -45.64 18.60
N ILE A 5 -24.72 -46.30 18.03
CA ILE A 5 -25.63 -45.83 17.00
C ILE A 5 -26.83 -45.20 17.71
N LEU A 6 -27.14 -43.93 17.42
CA LEU A 6 -28.46 -43.36 17.71
C LEU A 6 -29.16 -43.08 16.37
N LYS A 7 -30.11 -43.95 16.03
CA LYS A 7 -31.11 -43.70 14.99
C LYS A 7 -32.15 -42.74 15.57
N LEU A 8 -32.37 -41.60 14.91
CA LEU A 8 -33.64 -40.89 14.98
C LEU A 8 -34.18 -40.60 13.58
N SER A 9 -35.50 -40.73 13.51
CA SER A 9 -36.37 -40.91 12.34
C SER A 9 -36.35 -39.77 11.32
N LEU A 10 -36.44 -40.17 10.05
CA LEU A 10 -36.91 -39.32 8.95
C LEU A 10 -38.29 -38.74 9.29
N ILE A 11 -38.39 -37.41 9.36
CA ILE A 11 -39.63 -36.69 9.10
C ILE A 11 -39.34 -35.78 7.93
N SER A 12 -39.89 -36.15 6.77
CA SER A 12 -39.95 -35.30 5.59
C SER A 12 -40.79 -34.06 5.92
N THR A 13 -40.12 -32.91 6.06
CA THR A 13 -40.79 -31.61 6.03
C THR A 13 -40.28 -30.83 4.83
N LEU A 14 -41.26 -30.39 4.05
CA LEU A 14 -41.20 -29.58 2.85
C LEU A 14 -40.09 -28.51 2.90
N THR A 15 -39.20 -28.52 1.91
CA THR A 15 -38.24 -27.44 1.67
C THR A 15 -38.99 -26.18 1.23
N LEU A 16 -39.30 -25.31 2.20
CA LEU A 16 -39.65 -23.93 1.93
C LEU A 16 -38.35 -23.13 1.79
N ASN A 17 -38.08 -22.70 0.56
CA ASN A 17 -37.18 -21.59 0.26
C ASN A 17 -37.54 -20.40 1.17
N LEU A 18 -36.66 -20.09 2.11
CA LEU A 18 -36.61 -18.80 2.80
C LEU A 18 -35.16 -18.34 2.83
N PHE A 19 -34.71 -17.78 1.71
CA PHE A 19 -33.81 -16.63 1.78
C PHE A 19 -34.65 -15.44 2.29
N ALA A 20 -34.97 -15.46 3.59
CA ALA A 20 -35.26 -14.22 4.28
C ALA A 20 -33.92 -13.50 4.39
N LEU A 21 -33.67 -12.57 3.47
CA LEU A 21 -32.73 -11.48 3.72
C LEU A 21 -33.27 -10.75 4.95
N GLU A 22 -32.81 -11.12 6.15
CA GLU A 22 -32.96 -10.24 7.30
C GLU A 22 -32.35 -8.91 6.90
N SER A 23 -33.15 -7.84 6.94
CA SER A 23 -32.65 -6.48 6.80
C SER A 23 -31.41 -6.33 7.68
N PRO A 24 -30.30 -5.76 7.18
CA PRO A 24 -29.10 -5.61 7.99
C PRO A 24 -29.46 -4.93 9.31
N LYS A 25 -29.07 -5.52 10.45
CA LYS A 25 -29.23 -4.90 11.77
C LYS A 25 -28.51 -3.54 11.83
N THR A 26 -27.52 -3.36 10.96
CA THR A 26 -26.74 -2.15 10.79
C THR A 26 -27.58 -0.99 10.25
N ASP A 27 -27.72 0.05 11.06
CA ASP A 27 -28.48 1.26 10.77
C ASP A 27 -28.14 1.91 9.42
N PHE A 28 -26.84 2.02 9.08
CA PHE A 28 -26.41 2.72 7.88
C PHE A 28 -26.67 1.99 6.56
N MET A 29 -27.08 0.73 6.61
CA MET A 29 -27.45 -0.04 5.42
C MET A 29 -28.92 0.19 5.02
N GLN A 30 -29.67 0.94 5.82
CA GLN A 30 -31.04 1.32 5.49
C GLN A 30 -31.05 2.38 4.38
N LYS A 31 -32.02 2.28 3.46
CA LYS A 31 -32.07 3.08 2.22
C LYS A 31 -32.03 4.60 2.45
N ASP A 32 -32.66 5.07 3.53
CA ASP A 32 -32.80 6.49 3.83
C ASP A 32 -31.86 6.97 4.96
N PHE A 33 -30.84 6.18 5.28
CA PHE A 33 -29.89 6.54 6.31
C PHE A 33 -29.13 7.83 5.95
N LYS A 34 -29.08 8.75 6.91
CA LYS A 34 -28.22 9.93 6.87
C LYS A 34 -27.38 9.96 8.13
N VAL A 35 -26.09 10.24 7.96
CA VAL A 35 -25.22 10.50 9.11
C VAL A 35 -25.70 11.79 9.77
N THR A 36 -25.91 11.74 11.08
CA THR A 36 -26.18 12.93 11.90
C THR A 36 -25.02 13.19 12.85
N ILE A 37 -24.93 14.40 13.38
CA ILE A 37 -23.89 14.73 14.36
C ILE A 37 -24.03 13.87 15.63
N ASP A 38 -25.25 13.68 16.13
CA ASP A 38 -25.53 12.86 17.32
C ASP A 38 -25.15 11.39 17.06
N TRP A 39 -25.38 10.91 15.84
CA TRP A 39 -24.95 9.57 15.44
C TRP A 39 -23.42 9.45 15.52
N LEU A 40 -22.68 10.43 14.98
CA LEU A 40 -21.22 10.45 15.03
C LEU A 40 -20.69 10.54 16.47
N GLU A 41 -21.31 11.34 17.34
CA GLU A 41 -20.89 11.49 18.74
C GLU A 41 -20.90 10.15 19.48
N ASN A 42 -21.87 9.29 19.18
CA ASN A 42 -22.04 7.98 19.78
C ASN A 42 -21.21 6.86 19.12
N ARG A 43 -20.16 7.20 18.36
CA ARG A 43 -19.24 6.23 17.73
C ARG A 43 -17.80 6.42 18.20
N PRO A 44 -17.05 5.33 18.43
CA PRO A 44 -15.64 5.42 18.83
C PRO A 44 -14.79 6.04 17.72
N LYS A 45 -13.67 6.68 18.10
CA LYS A 45 -12.72 7.22 17.12
C LYS A 45 -12.04 6.09 16.35
N SER A 46 -12.32 5.98 15.06
CA SER A 46 -11.73 4.95 14.20
C SER A 46 -11.72 5.38 12.72
N SER A 47 -11.09 4.58 11.86
CA SER A 47 -11.16 4.81 10.40
C SER A 47 -12.59 4.71 9.89
N ALA A 48 -13.41 3.86 10.51
CA ALA A 48 -14.84 3.78 10.21
C ALA A 48 -15.55 5.11 10.52
N LYS A 49 -15.31 5.69 11.71
CA LYS A 49 -15.86 7.01 12.05
C LYS A 49 -15.41 8.09 11.07
N ASP A 50 -14.13 8.10 10.70
CA ASP A 50 -13.59 9.04 9.70
C ASP A 50 -14.31 8.94 8.35
N PHE A 51 -14.61 7.71 7.90
CA PHE A 51 -15.42 7.48 6.70
C PHE A 51 -16.83 8.09 6.81
N PHE A 52 -17.51 7.90 7.95
CA PHE A 52 -18.84 8.51 8.14
C PHE A 52 -18.79 10.03 8.31
N ILE A 53 -17.69 10.59 8.83
CA ILE A 53 -17.46 12.04 8.82
C ILE A 53 -17.36 12.53 7.37
N LEU A 54 -16.68 11.80 6.47
CA LEU A 54 -16.67 12.16 5.05
C LEU A 54 -18.08 12.19 4.46
N GLN A 55 -18.92 11.19 4.77
CA GLN A 55 -20.30 11.14 4.29
C GLN A 55 -21.13 12.29 4.84
N TYR A 56 -20.93 12.64 6.12
CA TYR A 56 -21.58 13.80 6.74
C TYR A 56 -21.20 15.11 6.04
N LEU A 57 -19.92 15.26 5.64
CA LEU A 57 -19.45 16.42 4.89
C LEU A 57 -20.02 16.49 3.46
N GLU A 58 -20.66 15.45 2.92
CA GLU A 58 -21.29 15.54 1.60
C GLU A 58 -22.58 16.38 1.60
N ASP A 59 -23.22 16.62 2.77
CA ASP A 59 -24.44 17.43 2.85
C ASP A 59 -24.21 18.88 2.41
N GLU A 60 -24.83 19.28 1.31
CA GLU A 60 -24.70 20.61 0.70
C GLU A 60 -25.11 21.75 1.64
N ASN A 61 -26.02 21.49 2.59
CA ASN A 61 -26.54 22.50 3.52
C ASN A 61 -25.80 22.52 4.87
N LEU A 62 -24.71 21.78 5.01
CA LEU A 62 -23.99 21.66 6.27
C LEU A 62 -23.27 22.97 6.64
N SER A 63 -23.57 23.51 7.82
CA SER A 63 -22.91 24.71 8.34
C SER A 63 -21.44 24.45 8.69
N TYR A 64 -20.63 25.51 8.65
CA TYR A 64 -19.20 25.43 9.02
C TYR A 64 -19.03 24.87 10.43
N ASP A 65 -19.78 25.36 11.42
CA ASP A 65 -19.65 24.95 12.82
C ASP A 65 -19.99 23.48 13.02
N MET A 66 -21.06 22.99 12.37
CA MET A 66 -21.44 21.57 12.44
C MET A 66 -20.42 20.68 11.75
N ALA A 67 -19.91 21.11 10.59
CA ALA A 67 -18.84 20.39 9.91
C ALA A 67 -17.54 20.37 10.71
N LYS A 68 -17.19 21.50 11.34
CA LYS A 68 -15.99 21.64 12.17
C LYS A 68 -16.09 20.72 13.38
N LYS A 69 -17.25 20.70 14.03
CA LYS A 69 -17.57 19.78 15.14
C LYS A 69 -17.36 18.32 14.72
N ALA A 70 -17.91 17.89 13.59
CA ALA A 70 -17.70 16.53 13.07
C ALA A 70 -16.23 16.26 12.72
N TYR A 71 -15.58 17.18 12.01
CA TYR A 71 -14.17 17.08 11.61
C TYR A 71 -13.22 16.92 12.81
N ASP A 72 -13.52 17.57 13.94
CA ASP A 72 -12.70 17.46 15.16
C ASP A 72 -12.88 16.12 15.91
N MET A 73 -13.86 15.30 15.52
CA MET A 73 -14.01 13.94 16.02
C MET A 73 -13.08 12.93 15.33
N ARG A 74 -12.38 13.33 14.26
CA ARG A 74 -11.55 12.43 13.44
C ARG A 74 -10.43 11.76 14.21
N LYS A 75 -9.95 10.63 13.67
CA LYS A 75 -8.82 9.87 14.20
C LYS A 75 -7.49 10.50 13.76
N GLY A 76 -6.94 11.38 14.60
CA GLY A 76 -5.61 11.96 14.39
C GLY A 76 -5.53 12.80 13.11
N ASN A 77 -4.39 12.77 12.42
CA ASN A 77 -4.24 13.45 11.14
C ASN A 77 -4.79 12.55 10.04
N ASN A 78 -5.71 13.04 9.20
CA ASN A 78 -6.28 12.29 8.08
C ASN A 78 -6.33 13.17 6.83
N ALA A 79 -5.42 12.94 5.87
CA ALA A 79 -5.27 13.79 4.69
C ALA A 79 -6.52 13.83 3.80
N THR A 80 -7.29 12.73 3.74
CA THR A 80 -8.54 12.65 2.96
C THR A 80 -9.60 13.54 3.57
N LEU A 81 -9.80 13.46 4.89
CA LEU A 81 -10.71 14.34 5.62
C LEU A 81 -10.27 15.80 5.58
N ASP A 82 -8.98 16.07 5.79
CA ASP A 82 -8.41 17.41 5.71
C ASP A 82 -8.69 18.02 4.34
N LYS A 83 -8.54 17.25 3.26
CA LYS A 83 -8.85 17.68 1.89
C LYS A 83 -10.34 17.93 1.71
N ALA A 84 -11.20 17.00 2.12
CA ALA A 84 -12.65 17.13 1.96
C ALA A 84 -13.20 18.34 2.73
N PHE A 85 -12.81 18.50 4.00
CA PHE A 85 -13.21 19.63 4.84
C PHE A 85 -12.75 20.97 4.22
N LYS A 86 -11.48 21.05 3.79
CA LYS A 86 -10.95 22.25 3.11
C LYS A 86 -11.65 22.53 1.80
N GLN A 87 -11.99 21.51 1.01
CA GLN A 87 -12.69 21.69 -0.27
C GLN A 87 -14.11 22.19 -0.08
N LYS A 88 -14.81 21.71 0.96
CA LYS A 88 -16.19 22.13 1.26
C LYS A 88 -16.28 23.57 1.72
N PHE A 89 -15.41 23.96 2.66
CA PHE A 89 -15.37 25.31 3.23
C PHE A 89 -14.15 26.06 2.75
N ASN A 90 -13.90 26.03 1.44
CA ASN A 90 -12.69 26.55 0.83
C ASN A 90 -12.69 28.09 0.82
N ASP A 91 -12.62 28.68 2.02
CA ASP A 91 -12.50 30.12 2.31
C ASP A 91 -11.03 30.54 2.54
N LYS A 92 -10.03 29.86 1.95
CA LYS A 92 -8.61 30.19 2.26
C LYS A 92 -7.62 30.26 1.12
N ILE A 93 -8.04 30.12 -0.14
CA ILE A 93 -7.20 30.57 -1.25
C ILE A 93 -8.03 31.59 -2.00
N SER A 94 -7.72 32.86 -1.76
CA SER A 94 -8.33 33.94 -2.49
C SER A 94 -8.07 33.74 -4.00
N PRO A 95 -8.96 34.20 -4.90
CA PRO A 95 -8.72 34.13 -6.34
C PRO A 95 -7.32 34.64 -6.73
N GLU A 96 -6.80 35.63 -6.01
CA GLU A 96 -5.47 36.20 -6.16
C GLU A 96 -4.37 35.19 -5.79
N ASP A 97 -4.42 34.54 -4.63
CA ASP A 97 -3.43 33.53 -4.25
C ASP A 97 -3.49 32.32 -5.21
N ARG A 98 -4.69 31.93 -5.68
CA ARG A 98 -4.89 30.87 -6.69
C ARG A 98 -4.24 31.25 -8.01
N PHE A 99 -4.42 32.50 -8.44
CA PHE A 99 -3.73 33.04 -9.60
C PHE A 99 -2.21 32.94 -9.40
N CYS A 100 -1.67 33.38 -8.27
CA CYS A 100 -0.23 33.33 -8.01
C CYS A 100 0.38 31.92 -8.11
N TYR A 101 -0.28 30.91 -7.53
CA TYR A 101 0.19 29.52 -7.63
C TYR A 101 0.27 29.02 -9.09
N ASN A 102 -0.73 29.41 -9.91
CA ASN A 102 -0.88 28.91 -11.28
C ASN A 102 -0.28 29.83 -12.35
N ALA A 103 0.12 31.06 -12.00
CA ALA A 103 0.60 32.06 -12.93
C ALA A 103 1.82 31.57 -13.72
N SER A 104 1.82 31.89 -15.01
CA SER A 104 2.95 31.71 -15.91
C SER A 104 4.12 32.62 -15.53
N ILE A 105 5.31 32.34 -16.06
CA ILE A 105 6.51 33.16 -15.81
C ILE A 105 6.29 34.61 -16.26
N ILE A 106 5.62 34.80 -17.41
CA ILE A 106 5.34 36.12 -17.98
C ILE A 106 4.41 36.91 -17.06
N GLU A 107 3.32 36.28 -16.61
CA GLU A 107 2.39 36.89 -15.66
C GLU A 107 3.10 37.26 -14.36
N LEU A 108 3.90 36.36 -13.79
CA LEU A 108 4.63 36.60 -12.54
C LEU A 108 5.58 37.79 -12.60
N LYS A 109 6.16 38.12 -13.76
CA LYS A 109 7.09 39.27 -13.87
C LYS A 109 6.42 40.61 -13.51
N SER A 110 5.11 40.71 -13.77
CA SER A 110 4.28 41.88 -13.46
C SER A 110 3.77 41.92 -12.02
N GLN A 111 4.00 40.86 -11.23
CA GLN A 111 3.40 40.72 -9.90
C GLN A 111 4.29 41.24 -8.77
N ASN A 112 3.68 41.41 -7.59
CA ASN A 112 4.34 41.84 -6.35
C ASN A 112 5.13 40.69 -5.68
N SER A 113 5.94 41.05 -4.70
CA SER A 113 6.82 40.12 -3.96
C SER A 113 6.05 38.97 -3.30
N ARG A 114 4.85 39.23 -2.78
CA ARG A 114 3.98 38.20 -2.17
C ARG A 114 3.56 37.16 -3.19
N CYS A 115 3.05 37.58 -4.35
CA CYS A 115 2.58 36.67 -5.39
C CYS A 115 3.73 35.82 -5.95
N ILE A 116 4.90 36.44 -6.15
CA ILE A 116 6.13 35.75 -6.54
C ILE A 116 6.53 34.72 -5.47
N ALA A 117 6.48 35.08 -4.18
CA ALA A 117 6.82 34.17 -3.09
C ALA A 117 5.86 32.98 -2.99
N LEU A 118 4.56 33.17 -3.23
CA LEU A 118 3.59 32.08 -3.28
C LEU A 118 3.86 31.14 -4.45
N ALA A 119 4.16 31.71 -5.63
CA ALA A 119 4.43 30.94 -6.84
C ALA A 119 5.73 30.14 -6.76
N LEU A 120 6.80 30.74 -6.22
CA LEU A 120 8.15 30.18 -6.18
C LEU A 120 8.52 29.56 -4.84
N GLY A 121 7.61 29.60 -3.86
CA GLY A 121 7.76 28.90 -2.59
C GLY A 121 7.87 27.38 -2.76
N SER A 122 7.31 26.85 -3.85
CA SER A 122 7.68 25.53 -4.37
C SER A 122 8.99 25.65 -5.14
N LEU A 123 10.09 25.21 -4.52
CA LEU A 123 11.41 25.23 -5.18
C LEU A 123 11.44 24.36 -6.44
N LYS A 124 10.49 23.43 -6.63
CA LYS A 124 10.36 22.63 -7.83
C LYS A 124 10.10 23.52 -9.05
N LYS A 125 9.08 24.38 -8.98
CA LYS A 125 8.77 25.35 -10.05
C LYS A 125 9.93 26.33 -10.24
N ALA A 126 10.53 26.80 -9.14
CA ALA A 126 11.64 27.75 -9.22
C ALA A 126 12.91 27.16 -9.86
N SER A 127 13.19 25.88 -9.60
CA SER A 127 14.37 25.18 -10.12
C SER A 127 14.30 24.88 -11.62
N ASP A 128 13.11 24.91 -12.20
CA ASP A 128 12.91 24.74 -13.65
C ASP A 128 13.02 26.07 -14.42
N LEU A 129 13.18 27.21 -13.74
CA LEU A 129 13.32 28.51 -14.36
C LEU A 129 14.72 28.76 -14.94
N SER A 130 14.78 29.66 -15.93
CA SER A 130 16.07 30.18 -16.39
C SER A 130 16.77 30.96 -15.26
N LYS A 131 18.12 30.93 -15.24
CA LYS A 131 18.89 31.72 -14.25
C LYS A 131 18.59 33.21 -14.34
N THR A 132 18.27 33.72 -15.53
CA THR A 132 17.90 35.12 -15.76
C THR A 132 16.57 35.45 -15.08
N ASP A 133 15.53 34.64 -15.30
CA ASP A 133 14.22 34.85 -14.66
C ASP A 133 14.32 34.69 -13.15
N LEU A 134 15.07 33.70 -12.68
CA LEU A 134 15.26 33.47 -11.26
C LEU A 134 15.97 34.66 -10.58
N LYS A 135 17.03 35.22 -11.19
CA LYS A 135 17.69 36.45 -10.69
C LYS A 135 16.74 37.63 -10.65
N PHE A 136 15.89 37.79 -11.67
CA PHE A 136 14.86 38.82 -11.68
C PHE A 136 13.91 38.67 -10.48
N PHE A 137 13.38 37.47 -10.23
CA PHE A 137 12.48 37.26 -9.09
C PHE A 137 13.16 37.41 -7.74
N ILE A 138 14.40 36.95 -7.59
CA ILE A 138 15.21 37.11 -6.37
C ILE A 138 15.34 38.60 -5.98
N SER A 139 15.50 39.49 -6.96
CA SER A 139 15.63 40.94 -6.72
C SER A 139 14.38 41.56 -6.08
N LYS A 140 13.22 40.91 -6.19
CA LYS A 140 11.94 41.37 -5.64
C LYS A 140 11.57 40.72 -4.30
N LEU A 141 12.40 39.81 -3.77
CA LEU A 141 12.06 38.96 -2.62
C LEU A 141 12.73 39.38 -1.30
N ASP A 142 13.11 40.65 -1.15
CA ASP A 142 13.62 41.20 0.12
C ASP A 142 12.69 40.94 1.33
N PRO A 143 11.35 41.02 1.19
CA PRO A 143 10.43 40.70 2.30
C PRO A 143 10.39 39.22 2.69
N TYR A 144 10.99 38.32 1.90
CA TYR A 144 10.97 36.87 2.10
C TYR A 144 12.40 36.30 2.17
N PRO A 145 13.20 36.66 3.19
CA PRO A 145 14.64 36.41 3.22
C PRO A 145 15.03 34.93 3.17
N THR A 146 14.25 34.04 3.80
CA THR A 146 14.50 32.59 3.75
C THR A 146 14.31 32.04 2.33
N LEU A 147 13.20 32.40 1.68
CA LEU A 147 12.94 31.99 0.29
C LEU A 147 13.98 32.60 -0.65
N LYS A 148 14.29 33.89 -0.49
CA LYS A 148 15.33 34.59 -1.25
C LYS A 148 16.66 33.85 -1.16
N LYS A 149 17.09 33.46 0.05
CA LYS A 149 18.32 32.69 0.27
C LYS A 149 18.30 31.34 -0.44
N ASP A 150 17.20 30.61 -0.34
CA ASP A 150 17.05 29.30 -1.00
C ASP A 150 17.05 29.45 -2.54
N LEU A 151 16.40 30.47 -3.08
CA LEU A 151 16.43 30.80 -4.51
C LEU A 151 17.83 31.25 -4.98
N GLN A 152 18.55 32.01 -4.16
CA GLN A 152 19.95 32.37 -4.44
C GLN A 152 20.85 31.14 -4.50
N THR A 153 20.65 30.18 -3.58
CA THR A 153 21.37 28.91 -3.60
C THR A 153 21.12 28.14 -4.90
N ILE A 154 19.86 27.98 -5.33
CA ILE A 154 19.57 27.28 -6.60
C ILE A 154 19.94 28.09 -7.86
N ALA A 155 20.09 29.42 -7.75
CA ALA A 155 20.60 30.25 -8.85
C ALA A 155 22.12 30.14 -9.04
N SER A 156 22.83 29.62 -8.03
CA SER A 156 24.30 29.56 -8.00
C SER A 156 24.87 28.68 -9.13
N ASN A 157 26.10 29.00 -9.54
CA ASN A 157 26.89 28.15 -10.44
C ASN A 157 27.55 26.98 -9.69
N THR A 158 27.73 27.11 -8.37
CA THR A 158 28.41 26.15 -7.48
C THR A 158 27.44 25.52 -6.48
N VAL A 159 26.14 25.46 -6.80
CA VAL A 159 25.06 25.04 -5.88
C VAL A 159 25.36 23.78 -5.07
N PHE A 160 25.97 22.74 -5.66
CA PHE A 160 26.31 21.52 -4.93
C PHE A 160 27.37 21.78 -3.86
N GLU A 161 28.44 22.53 -4.18
CA GLU A 161 29.48 22.90 -3.22
C GLU A 161 28.94 23.83 -2.14
N ASP A 162 28.10 24.79 -2.52
CA ASP A 162 27.46 25.73 -1.59
C ASP A 162 26.57 24.97 -0.58
N LEU A 163 25.86 23.94 -1.02
CA LEU A 163 25.03 23.10 -0.16
C LEU A 163 25.87 22.12 0.69
N ARG A 164 26.93 21.53 0.11
CA ARG A 164 27.84 20.62 0.81
C ARG A 164 28.55 21.32 1.97
N ASN A 165 29.00 22.56 1.75
CA ASN A 165 29.67 23.37 2.77
C ASN A 165 28.70 24.02 3.77
N SER A 166 27.39 23.81 3.60
CA SER A 166 26.38 24.21 4.59
C SER A 166 26.16 23.09 5.61
N ASP A 167 24.92 22.84 6.04
CA ASP A 167 24.58 21.71 6.88
C ASP A 167 23.81 20.62 6.08
N SER A 168 23.93 19.37 6.53
CA SER A 168 23.30 18.22 5.86
C SER A 168 21.76 18.31 5.80
N SER A 169 21.13 19.02 6.74
CA SER A 169 19.67 19.22 6.73
C SER A 169 19.26 20.18 5.62
N ARG A 170 20.02 21.26 5.40
CA ARG A 170 19.82 22.21 4.30
C ARG A 170 20.04 21.55 2.94
N PHE A 171 21.09 20.74 2.79
CA PHE A 171 21.29 19.95 1.57
C PHE A 171 20.08 19.05 1.28
N LEU A 172 19.64 18.26 2.26
CA LEU A 172 18.50 17.34 2.09
C LEU A 172 17.20 18.07 1.78
N LYS A 173 16.91 19.18 2.47
CA LYS A 173 15.73 20.03 2.21
C LYS A 173 15.71 20.46 0.74
N ILE A 174 16.77 21.12 0.27
CA ILE A 174 16.85 21.61 -1.11
C ILE A 174 16.81 20.44 -2.10
N PHE A 175 17.50 19.35 -1.80
CA PHE A 175 17.49 18.14 -2.63
C PHE A 175 16.08 17.60 -2.82
N PHE A 176 15.22 17.59 -1.80
CA PHE A 176 13.84 17.12 -1.92
C PHE A 176 12.90 18.11 -2.62
N ASP A 177 13.14 19.41 -2.44
CA ASP A 177 12.20 20.45 -2.85
C ASP A 177 12.38 20.90 -4.31
N VAL A 178 13.53 20.61 -4.94
CA VAL A 178 13.80 20.91 -6.38
C VAL A 178 13.27 19.83 -7.33
N SER A 179 13.22 20.14 -8.63
CA SER A 179 12.77 19.21 -9.68
C SER A 179 13.76 18.07 -9.93
N ASP A 180 13.26 16.98 -10.52
CA ASP A 180 14.06 15.82 -10.91
C ASP A 180 15.17 16.22 -11.90
N ASN A 181 14.82 17.04 -12.89
CA ASN A 181 15.75 17.58 -13.88
C ASN A 181 16.84 18.42 -13.22
N TYR A 182 16.47 19.28 -12.27
CA TYR A 182 17.44 20.09 -11.54
C TYR A 182 18.39 19.23 -10.69
N ARG A 183 17.86 18.24 -9.97
CA ARG A 183 18.67 17.27 -9.21
C ARG A 183 19.69 16.58 -10.10
N SER A 184 19.23 15.98 -11.20
CA SER A 184 20.08 15.26 -12.16
C SER A 184 21.19 16.16 -12.72
N LYS A 185 20.85 17.41 -13.09
CA LYS A 185 21.79 18.32 -13.74
C LYS A 185 22.80 18.94 -12.77
N TYR A 186 22.36 19.35 -11.59
CA TYR A 186 23.16 20.21 -10.71
C TYR A 186 23.56 19.56 -9.40
N LEU A 187 22.76 18.63 -8.86
CA LEU A 187 23.02 18.00 -7.55
C LEU A 187 23.60 16.59 -7.65
N ASN A 188 23.52 15.94 -8.82
CA ASN A 188 24.11 14.63 -9.10
C ASN A 188 25.64 14.69 -9.22
N LYS A 189 26.32 14.95 -8.11
CA LYS A 189 27.78 14.96 -7.99
C LYS A 189 28.24 13.81 -7.11
N PHE A 190 29.54 13.51 -7.18
CA PHE A 190 30.14 12.60 -6.22
C PHE A 190 30.11 13.25 -4.83
N ILE A 191 29.64 12.49 -3.87
CA ILE A 191 29.66 12.82 -2.44
C ILE A 191 30.88 12.13 -1.81
N ASP A 192 31.69 12.89 -1.09
CA ASP A 192 32.80 12.35 -0.30
C ASP A 192 32.30 11.64 0.96
N ILE A 193 33.14 10.78 1.54
CA ILE A 193 32.75 9.92 2.66
C ILE A 193 32.37 10.73 3.92
N ASN A 194 33.00 11.88 4.16
CA ASN A 194 32.73 12.66 5.36
C ASN A 194 31.31 13.24 5.28
N PHE A 195 30.97 13.87 4.15
CA PHE A 195 29.63 14.42 3.96
C PHE A 195 28.56 13.32 3.90
N LEU A 196 28.89 12.16 3.30
CA LEU A 196 27.96 11.04 3.26
C LEU A 196 27.65 10.48 4.65
N ASN A 197 28.65 10.41 5.53
CA ASN A 197 28.48 10.00 6.93
C ASN A 197 27.66 11.03 7.74
N GLU A 198 27.68 12.30 7.36
CA GLU A 198 26.82 13.33 7.97
C GLU A 198 25.37 13.18 7.51
N ILE A 199 25.15 13.00 6.20
CA ILE A 199 23.82 12.78 5.62
C ILE A 199 23.20 11.51 6.22
N SER A 200 23.98 10.44 6.41
CA SER A 200 23.47 9.14 6.89
C SER A 200 22.94 9.19 8.32
N LYS A 201 23.28 10.21 9.11
CA LYS A 201 22.76 10.42 10.46
C LYS A 201 21.38 11.09 10.48
N SER A 202 20.94 11.64 9.35
CA SER A 202 19.63 12.31 9.25
C SER A 202 18.49 11.29 9.26
N LYS A 203 17.38 11.65 9.93
CA LYS A 203 16.11 10.91 9.83
C LYS A 203 15.58 10.83 8.39
N ASP A 204 15.97 11.77 7.53
CA ASP A 204 15.56 11.82 6.14
C ASP A 204 16.48 11.02 5.21
N PHE A 205 17.49 10.32 5.73
CA PHE A 205 18.42 9.55 4.91
C PHE A 205 17.72 8.42 4.14
N GLU A 206 16.77 7.73 4.74
CA GLU A 206 15.99 6.69 4.04
C GLU A 206 15.19 7.31 2.87
N LYS A 207 14.63 8.51 3.07
CA LYS A 207 13.97 9.27 2.01
C LYS A 207 14.97 9.65 0.92
N PHE A 208 16.16 10.12 1.28
CA PHE A 208 17.24 10.42 0.33
C PHE A 208 17.59 9.23 -0.53
N LEU A 209 17.80 8.05 0.08
CA LEU A 209 18.07 6.81 -0.66
C LEU A 209 16.93 6.45 -1.62
N ARG A 210 15.66 6.69 -1.26
CA ARG A 210 14.53 6.47 -2.17
C ARG A 210 14.57 7.38 -3.40
N TYR A 211 14.97 8.64 -3.25
CA TYR A 211 15.12 9.52 -4.41
C TYR A 211 16.32 9.11 -5.28
N VAL A 212 17.43 8.71 -4.65
CA VAL A 212 18.67 8.40 -5.35
C VAL A 212 18.62 7.05 -6.07
N ILE A 213 18.20 5.99 -5.39
CA ILE A 213 18.32 4.61 -5.91
C ILE A 213 17.32 4.35 -7.03
N TYR A 214 16.12 4.93 -6.95
CA TYR A 214 15.02 4.68 -7.89
C TYR A 214 15.05 5.60 -9.12
N ASP A 215 16.01 6.54 -9.16
CA ASP A 215 16.23 7.45 -10.27
C ASP A 215 17.53 7.07 -11.01
N LYS A 216 17.38 6.56 -12.24
CA LYS A 216 18.51 6.13 -13.08
C LYS A 216 19.44 7.27 -13.48
N GLU A 217 19.02 8.52 -13.33
CA GLU A 217 19.84 9.69 -13.66
C GLU A 217 20.86 10.02 -12.56
N LEU A 218 20.62 9.61 -11.30
CA LEU A 218 21.46 10.00 -10.14
C LEU A 218 22.71 9.11 -9.92
N LYS A 219 23.36 8.69 -11.02
CA LYS A 219 24.47 7.72 -11.03
C LYS A 219 25.68 8.13 -10.20
N ASN A 220 26.02 9.42 -10.11
CA ASN A 220 27.21 9.86 -9.37
C ASN A 220 26.98 9.71 -7.86
N ILE A 221 25.80 10.07 -7.38
CA ILE A 221 25.43 9.88 -5.98
C ILE A 221 25.34 8.37 -5.67
N GLN A 222 24.70 7.58 -6.54
CA GLN A 222 24.60 6.12 -6.39
C GLN A 222 25.98 5.46 -6.24
N LYS A 223 26.97 5.87 -7.04
CA LYS A 223 28.36 5.41 -6.90
C LYS A 223 28.97 5.82 -5.56
N SER A 224 28.73 7.06 -5.10
CA SER A 224 29.22 7.52 -3.80
C SER A 224 28.66 6.73 -2.62
N LEU A 225 27.42 6.21 -2.72
CA LEU A 225 26.82 5.37 -1.67
C LEU A 225 27.65 4.12 -1.33
N HIS A 226 28.50 3.66 -2.26
CA HIS A 226 29.40 2.53 -2.02
C HIS A 226 30.42 2.83 -0.91
N ASN A 227 30.74 4.09 -0.66
CA ASN A 227 31.76 4.45 0.32
C ASN A 227 31.25 4.33 1.77
N LEU A 228 29.93 4.20 1.99
CA LEU A 228 29.38 3.97 3.33
C LEU A 228 29.92 2.66 3.91
N ASN A 229 30.57 2.77 5.06
CA ASN A 229 31.19 1.65 5.74
C ASN A 229 30.15 0.89 6.59
N LYS A 230 30.34 -0.43 6.71
CA LYS A 230 29.66 -1.35 7.63
C LYS A 230 29.73 -0.90 9.10
N SER A 231 30.73 -0.11 9.50
CA SER A 231 30.86 0.39 10.88
C SER A 231 29.71 1.31 11.32
N ILE A 232 28.92 1.81 10.39
CA ILE A 232 27.74 2.62 10.71
C ILE A 232 26.57 1.69 11.04
N ASN A 233 25.97 1.89 12.21
CA ASN A 233 24.78 1.16 12.62
C ASN A 233 23.56 1.63 11.80
N LEU A 234 23.30 0.98 10.67
CA LEU A 234 22.20 1.28 9.76
C LEU A 234 20.99 0.39 10.07
N SER A 235 19.78 0.92 9.85
CA SER A 235 18.57 0.10 9.96
C SER A 235 18.55 -0.99 8.89
N SER A 236 17.78 -2.07 9.13
CA SER A 236 17.64 -3.15 8.16
C SER A 236 17.16 -2.66 6.79
N THR A 237 16.21 -1.72 6.77
CA THR A 237 15.69 -1.09 5.55
C THR A 237 16.77 -0.33 4.78
N ILE A 238 17.55 0.51 5.48
CA ILE A 238 18.61 1.30 4.85
C ILE A 238 19.70 0.37 4.29
N SER A 239 20.15 -0.62 5.06
CA SER A 239 21.10 -1.62 4.59
C SER A 239 20.56 -2.38 3.37
N PHE A 240 19.28 -2.77 3.39
CA PHE A 240 18.67 -3.43 2.23
C PHE A 240 18.71 -2.56 0.97
N MET A 241 18.35 -1.28 1.10
CA MET A 241 18.37 -0.32 -0.01
C MET A 241 19.79 -0.14 -0.57
N LEU A 242 20.80 -0.04 0.31
CA LEU A 242 22.21 0.04 -0.12
C LEU A 242 22.67 -1.24 -0.82
N GLY A 243 22.17 -2.41 -0.41
CA GLY A 243 22.38 -3.67 -1.11
C GLY A 243 21.83 -3.63 -2.54
N ILE A 244 20.60 -3.13 -2.74
CA ILE A 244 20.01 -2.92 -4.07
C ILE A 244 20.82 -1.91 -4.89
N ASN A 245 21.28 -0.82 -4.28
CA ASN A 245 22.16 0.15 -4.94
C ASN A 245 23.47 -0.52 -5.43
N ALA A 246 24.07 -1.37 -4.62
CA ALA A 246 25.29 -2.11 -4.99
C ALA A 246 25.03 -3.10 -6.13
N ILE A 247 23.88 -3.79 -6.15
CA ILE A 247 23.45 -4.62 -7.30
C ILE A 247 23.32 -3.78 -8.57
N ASN A 248 22.65 -2.62 -8.52
CA ASN A 248 22.51 -1.71 -9.66
C ASN A 248 23.86 -1.23 -10.21
N ASN A 249 24.88 -1.16 -9.36
CA ASN A 249 26.24 -0.76 -9.71
C ASN A 249 27.20 -1.96 -9.90
N LYS A 250 26.69 -3.18 -9.96
CA LYS A 250 27.44 -4.43 -10.23
C LYS A 250 28.53 -4.75 -9.19
N ASP A 251 28.36 -4.32 -7.95
CA ASP A 251 29.27 -4.59 -6.84
C ASP A 251 28.67 -5.65 -5.91
N LEU A 252 28.91 -6.93 -6.25
CA LEU A 252 28.32 -8.07 -5.52
C LEU A 252 28.88 -8.24 -4.11
N THR A 253 30.13 -7.84 -3.90
CA THR A 253 30.76 -7.89 -2.57
C THR A 253 30.06 -6.93 -1.63
N LYS A 254 29.90 -5.66 -2.01
CA LYS A 254 29.16 -4.69 -1.19
C LYS A 254 27.69 -5.03 -1.05
N ALA A 255 27.07 -5.55 -2.11
CA ALA A 255 25.69 -6.03 -2.03
C ALA A 255 25.54 -7.10 -0.94
N LYS A 256 26.44 -8.11 -0.93
CA LYS A 256 26.45 -9.15 0.10
C LYS A 256 26.65 -8.58 1.51
N ASP A 257 27.56 -7.63 1.68
CA ASP A 257 27.81 -7.01 2.99
C ASP A 257 26.56 -6.28 3.52
N PHE A 258 25.90 -5.49 2.67
CA PHE A 258 24.70 -4.76 3.03
C PHE A 258 23.49 -5.67 3.27
N PHE A 259 23.31 -6.73 2.47
CA PHE A 259 22.24 -7.70 2.72
C PHE A 259 22.47 -8.51 3.99
N ASN A 260 23.71 -8.84 4.35
CA ASN A 260 24.03 -9.46 5.63
C ASN A 260 23.72 -8.53 6.81
N GLN A 261 24.08 -7.24 6.70
CA GLN A 261 23.72 -6.25 7.72
C GLN A 261 22.20 -6.11 7.83
N SER A 262 21.48 -6.09 6.71
CA SER A 262 20.02 -6.05 6.68
C SER A 262 19.40 -7.26 7.38
N PHE A 263 19.88 -8.47 7.08
CA PHE A 263 19.44 -9.71 7.71
C PHE A 263 19.64 -9.68 9.24
N ASN A 264 20.84 -9.29 9.69
CA ASN A 264 21.19 -9.24 11.12
C ASN A 264 20.38 -8.21 11.89
N ASN A 265 20.09 -7.07 11.28
CA ASN A 265 19.37 -5.95 11.91
C ASN A 265 17.83 -6.06 11.76
N SER A 266 17.33 -7.05 11.02
CA SER A 266 15.89 -7.24 10.79
C SER A 266 15.22 -7.92 11.98
N TYR A 267 14.11 -7.33 12.45
CA TYR A 267 13.25 -7.96 13.46
C TYR A 267 12.18 -8.87 12.83
N SER A 268 11.63 -8.47 11.69
CA SER A 268 10.54 -9.21 11.04
C SER A 268 11.08 -10.42 10.25
N LYS A 269 10.31 -11.52 10.22
CA LYS A 269 10.70 -12.71 9.45
C LYS A 269 10.70 -12.43 7.94
N SER A 270 9.72 -11.66 7.45
CA SER A 270 9.63 -11.27 6.04
C SER A 270 10.87 -10.50 5.56
N ASP A 271 11.41 -9.58 6.36
CA ASP A 271 12.62 -8.82 5.98
C ASP A 271 13.87 -9.70 6.00
N LYS A 272 13.94 -10.66 6.95
CA LYS A 272 14.98 -11.67 6.98
C LYS A 272 14.93 -12.57 5.76
N ASP A 273 13.75 -13.06 5.40
CA ASP A 273 13.55 -13.93 4.24
C ASP A 273 13.94 -13.24 2.93
N LYS A 274 13.51 -11.99 2.78
CA LYS A 274 13.91 -11.12 1.68
C LYS A 274 15.44 -10.97 1.64
N SER A 275 16.07 -10.70 2.77
CA SER A 275 17.54 -10.55 2.84
C SER A 275 18.29 -11.85 2.52
N LEU A 276 17.84 -13.00 3.02
CA LEU A 276 18.38 -14.33 2.69
C LEU A 276 18.30 -14.61 1.20
N TYR A 277 17.17 -14.28 0.57
CA TYR A 277 17.01 -14.49 -0.86
C TYR A 277 17.99 -13.63 -1.67
N TRP A 278 18.17 -12.36 -1.28
CA TRP A 278 19.13 -11.48 -1.94
C TRP A 278 20.59 -11.87 -1.67
N LEU A 279 20.90 -12.44 -0.50
CA LEU A 279 22.20 -13.05 -0.22
C LEU A 279 22.46 -14.26 -1.12
N TYR A 280 21.46 -15.12 -1.31
CA TYR A 280 21.53 -16.22 -2.28
C TYR A 280 21.77 -15.67 -3.70
N LEU A 281 20.98 -14.69 -4.15
CA LEU A 281 21.13 -14.09 -5.48
C LEU A 281 22.49 -13.41 -5.69
N SER A 282 23.08 -12.78 -4.67
CA SER A 282 24.36 -12.07 -4.80
C SER A 282 25.58 -12.99 -4.67
N SER A 283 25.47 -14.10 -3.94
CA SER A 283 26.61 -14.99 -3.64
C SER A 283 26.58 -16.33 -4.37
N ASN A 284 25.42 -16.76 -4.86
CA ASN A 284 25.14 -18.12 -5.33
C ASN A 284 25.34 -19.22 -4.26
N ASP A 285 25.40 -18.85 -2.97
CA ASP A 285 25.52 -19.80 -1.87
C ASP A 285 24.15 -20.39 -1.52
N LYS A 286 24.00 -21.70 -1.77
CA LYS A 286 22.76 -22.45 -1.53
C LYS A 286 22.41 -22.58 -0.05
N ASN A 287 23.34 -22.32 0.87
CA ASN A 287 23.03 -22.36 2.31
C ASN A 287 21.96 -21.34 2.68
N TYR A 288 21.99 -20.14 2.09
CA TYR A 288 20.95 -19.13 2.29
C TYR A 288 19.59 -19.58 1.77
N LEU A 289 19.57 -20.33 0.65
CA LEU A 289 18.34 -20.88 0.08
C LEU A 289 17.75 -21.97 1.00
N ASN A 290 18.60 -22.85 1.54
CA ASN A 290 18.21 -23.88 2.50
C ASN A 290 17.65 -23.26 3.79
N GLU A 291 18.30 -22.21 4.31
CA GLU A 291 17.81 -21.48 5.48
C GLU A 291 16.45 -20.81 5.22
N LEU A 292 16.32 -20.16 4.05
CA LEU A 292 15.09 -19.50 3.64
C LEU A 292 13.91 -20.47 3.50
N ALA A 293 14.14 -21.68 2.98
CA ALA A 293 13.10 -22.68 2.82
C ALA A 293 12.49 -23.14 4.15
N ASN A 294 13.25 -23.07 5.25
CA ASN A 294 12.77 -23.35 6.60
C ASN A 294 11.91 -22.23 7.21
N SER A 295 11.72 -21.10 6.52
CA SER A 295 10.87 -20.03 7.02
C SER A 295 9.41 -20.47 7.15
N SER A 296 8.80 -20.19 8.31
CA SER A 296 7.36 -20.32 8.52
C SER A 296 6.56 -19.15 7.94
N ASP A 297 7.21 -18.04 7.59
CA ASP A 297 6.53 -16.93 6.92
C ASP A 297 6.26 -17.32 5.47
N ILE A 298 5.02 -17.14 5.01
CA ILE A 298 4.60 -17.50 3.66
C ILE A 298 4.62 -16.23 2.80
N ASN A 299 5.72 -16.09 2.07
CA ASN A 299 5.96 -14.98 1.15
C ASN A 299 6.58 -15.52 -0.14
N ILE A 300 6.69 -14.64 -1.14
CA ILE A 300 7.19 -15.01 -2.46
C ILE A 300 8.59 -15.66 -2.41
N TYR A 301 9.45 -15.22 -1.49
CA TYR A 301 10.83 -15.71 -1.39
C TYR A 301 10.89 -17.09 -0.74
N SER A 302 10.20 -17.28 0.39
CA SER A 302 10.19 -18.55 1.11
C SER A 302 9.49 -19.65 0.32
N LEU A 303 8.40 -19.34 -0.38
CA LEU A 303 7.73 -20.29 -1.28
C LEU A 303 8.59 -20.61 -2.50
N TYR A 304 9.27 -19.62 -3.08
CA TYR A 304 10.14 -19.89 -4.22
C TYR A 304 11.34 -20.75 -3.82
N ALA A 305 11.94 -20.50 -2.65
CA ALA A 305 13.00 -21.36 -2.11
C ALA A 305 12.52 -22.80 -1.88
N LYS A 306 11.32 -22.97 -1.31
CA LYS A 306 10.69 -24.28 -1.15
C LYS A 306 10.46 -24.97 -2.50
N GLU A 307 9.95 -24.27 -3.51
CA GLU A 307 9.77 -24.81 -4.87
C GLU A 307 11.10 -25.27 -5.49
N LEU A 308 12.14 -24.43 -5.43
CA LEU A 308 13.47 -24.74 -5.97
C LEU A 308 14.13 -25.95 -5.29
N LEU A 309 13.77 -26.25 -4.05
CA LEU A 309 14.29 -27.38 -3.27
C LEU A 309 13.33 -28.58 -3.23
N GLY A 310 12.16 -28.50 -3.88
CA GLY A 310 11.15 -29.57 -3.84
C GLY A 310 10.49 -29.77 -2.47
N ILE A 311 10.49 -28.75 -1.61
CA ILE A 311 9.88 -28.78 -0.28
C ILE A 311 8.43 -28.28 -0.37
N LYS A 312 7.49 -28.95 0.30
CA LYS A 312 6.10 -28.49 0.42
C LYS A 312 5.95 -27.58 1.63
N ALA A 313 5.13 -26.53 1.51
CA ALA A 313 4.67 -25.77 2.67
C ALA A 313 3.58 -26.57 3.40
N ASP A 314 3.72 -26.73 4.71
CA ASP A 314 2.86 -27.54 5.59
C ASP A 314 1.99 -26.69 6.52
N ASN A 315 2.12 -25.37 6.47
CA ASN A 315 1.44 -24.41 7.33
C ASN A 315 0.42 -23.51 6.58
N ILE A 316 -0.07 -23.99 5.43
CA ILE A 316 -1.11 -23.36 4.62
C ILE A 316 -2.38 -24.21 4.74
N PHE A 317 -3.47 -23.59 5.22
CA PHE A 317 -4.77 -24.23 5.39
C PHE A 317 -5.84 -23.50 4.57
N TYR A 318 -6.85 -24.23 4.09
CA TYR A 318 -7.87 -23.72 3.16
C TYR A 318 -9.28 -23.67 3.76
N ASP A 319 -9.43 -24.22 4.95
CA ASP A 319 -10.68 -24.35 5.69
C ASP A 319 -10.44 -24.15 7.20
N ILE A 320 -11.54 -23.88 7.90
CA ILE A 320 -11.57 -23.72 9.36
C ILE A 320 -12.73 -24.57 9.88
N ASP A 321 -12.47 -25.35 10.93
CA ASP A 321 -13.53 -26.08 11.61
C ASP A 321 -14.38 -25.11 12.46
N LEU A 322 -15.60 -24.85 11.98
CA LEU A 322 -16.56 -23.97 12.63
C LEU A 322 -17.66 -24.80 13.30
N LYS A 323 -18.19 -24.32 14.43
CA LYS A 323 -19.29 -24.98 15.15
C LYS A 323 -20.59 -25.09 14.33
N ASN A 324 -20.71 -24.33 13.25
CA ASN A 324 -21.89 -24.22 12.39
C ASN A 324 -23.16 -23.87 13.19
N GLN A 325 -23.05 -22.89 14.07
CA GLN A 325 -24.14 -22.38 14.91
C GLN A 325 -24.56 -20.99 14.47
N SER A 326 -25.83 -20.63 14.73
CA SER A 326 -26.30 -19.27 14.49
C SER A 326 -25.55 -18.27 15.36
N THR A 327 -25.18 -17.13 14.79
CA THR A 327 -24.50 -16.05 15.50
C THR A 327 -25.28 -14.74 15.37
N ASN A 328 -25.23 -13.92 16.42
CA ASN A 328 -25.82 -12.58 16.43
C ASN A 328 -24.82 -11.50 16.00
N TYR A 329 -23.58 -11.87 15.67
CA TYR A 329 -22.55 -10.92 15.27
C TYR A 329 -22.91 -10.27 13.93
N ASP A 330 -22.99 -8.94 13.93
CA ASP A 330 -23.26 -8.16 12.72
C ASP A 330 -21.97 -7.96 11.92
N VAL A 331 -21.80 -8.79 10.89
CA VAL A 331 -20.60 -8.78 10.02
C VAL A 331 -20.42 -7.47 9.24
N TYR A 332 -21.49 -6.68 9.07
CA TYR A 332 -21.44 -5.43 8.32
C TYR A 332 -21.08 -4.24 9.20
N ASN A 333 -21.11 -4.37 10.53
CA ASN A 333 -20.79 -3.26 11.44
C ASN A 333 -19.26 -3.06 11.58
N PRO A 334 -18.71 -1.94 11.07
CA PRO A 334 -17.27 -1.69 11.09
C PRO A 334 -16.76 -1.37 12.51
N PHE A 335 -17.62 -0.89 13.41
CA PHE A 335 -17.23 -0.60 14.78
C PHE A 335 -17.09 -1.88 15.62
N LEU A 336 -17.95 -2.88 15.40
CA LEU A 336 -17.77 -4.20 16.01
C LEU A 336 -16.50 -4.87 15.49
N TRP A 337 -16.19 -4.70 14.21
CA TRP A 337 -14.93 -5.19 13.67
C TRP A 337 -13.72 -4.50 14.31
N ASP A 338 -13.75 -3.18 14.49
CA ASP A 338 -12.70 -2.45 15.20
C ASP A 338 -12.47 -3.01 16.63
N GLU A 339 -13.53 -3.38 17.35
CA GLU A 339 -13.43 -4.01 18.68
C GLU A 339 -12.67 -5.35 18.63
N VAL A 340 -12.98 -6.20 17.65
CA VAL A 340 -12.29 -7.49 17.44
C VAL A 340 -10.81 -7.25 17.13
N VAL A 341 -10.51 -6.27 16.27
CA VAL A 341 -9.14 -5.91 15.91
C VAL A 341 -8.37 -5.41 17.12
N GLU A 342 -8.95 -4.58 17.98
CA GLU A 342 -8.28 -4.07 19.18
C GLU A 342 -8.10 -5.15 20.25
N ASP A 343 -9.13 -5.96 20.53
CA ASP A 343 -9.09 -7.00 21.58
C ASP A 343 -8.04 -8.08 21.27
N THR A 344 -7.85 -8.40 19.98
CA THR A 344 -6.88 -9.43 19.55
C THR A 344 -5.44 -8.92 19.44
N LYS A 345 -5.15 -7.62 19.65
CA LYS A 345 -3.76 -7.10 19.60
C LYS A 345 -2.90 -7.55 20.78
N LYS A 346 -3.50 -7.82 21.94
CA LYS A 346 -2.78 -8.11 23.19
C LYS A 346 -3.44 -9.27 23.92
N ASN A 347 -2.60 -10.18 24.42
CA ASN A 347 -3.00 -11.30 25.27
C ASN A 347 -4.13 -12.14 24.66
N LEU A 348 -4.01 -12.49 23.38
CA LEU A 348 -4.89 -13.46 22.73
C LEU A 348 -4.49 -14.86 23.18
N ASP A 349 -5.04 -15.27 24.33
CA ASP A 349 -4.86 -16.58 24.93
C ASP A 349 -5.99 -17.55 24.55
N GLU A 350 -5.95 -18.77 25.07
CA GLU A 350 -6.95 -19.82 24.81
C GLU A 350 -8.35 -19.42 25.26
N ILE A 351 -8.48 -18.62 26.33
CA ILE A 351 -9.77 -18.15 26.85
C ILE A 351 -10.40 -17.16 25.86
N LYS A 352 -9.61 -16.17 25.39
CA LYS A 352 -10.07 -15.25 24.36
C LYS A 352 -10.35 -15.95 23.04
N LEU A 353 -9.54 -16.94 22.67
CA LEU A 353 -9.80 -17.74 21.47
C LEU A 353 -11.14 -18.47 21.58
N GLN A 354 -11.44 -19.09 22.73
CA GLN A 354 -12.72 -19.78 22.95
C GLN A 354 -13.92 -18.82 22.89
N LYS A 355 -13.79 -17.58 23.39
CA LYS A 355 -14.78 -16.51 23.18
C LYS A 355 -15.07 -16.34 21.70
N TYR A 356 -14.04 -16.23 20.86
CA TYR A 356 -14.22 -16.05 19.41
C TYR A 356 -14.78 -17.29 18.70
N TYR A 357 -14.49 -18.51 19.16
CA TYR A 357 -15.18 -19.72 18.68
C TYR A 357 -16.68 -19.74 18.94
N ASN A 358 -17.16 -19.02 19.96
CA ASN A 358 -18.58 -18.87 20.22
C ASN A 358 -19.22 -17.77 19.36
N ILE A 359 -18.47 -16.69 19.08
CA ILE A 359 -18.96 -15.55 18.30
C ILE A 359 -18.92 -15.85 16.79
N PHE A 360 -17.80 -16.37 16.30
CA PHE A 360 -17.54 -16.66 14.89
C PHE A 360 -17.75 -18.14 14.59
N SER A 361 -19.00 -18.58 14.73
CA SER A 361 -19.39 -19.98 14.68
C SER A 361 -20.08 -20.39 13.36
N SER A 362 -20.21 -19.48 12.40
CA SER A 362 -20.92 -19.70 11.13
C SER A 362 -20.08 -19.34 9.90
N LYS A 363 -20.50 -19.80 8.72
CA LYS A 363 -19.84 -19.54 7.42
C LYS A 363 -19.65 -18.04 7.14
N ASP A 364 -20.61 -17.19 7.50
CA ASP A 364 -20.53 -15.74 7.26
C ASP A 364 -19.48 -15.05 8.16
N THR A 365 -19.12 -15.70 9.27
CA THR A 365 -18.07 -15.26 10.20
C THR A 365 -16.72 -15.94 9.99
N GLU A 366 -16.59 -16.85 9.01
CA GLU A 366 -15.33 -17.53 8.68
C GLU A 366 -14.15 -16.56 8.47
N PRO A 367 -14.30 -15.42 7.74
CA PRO A 367 -13.25 -14.41 7.62
C PRO A 367 -12.72 -13.87 8.96
N HIS A 368 -13.64 -13.66 9.91
CA HIS A 368 -13.31 -13.11 11.22
C HIS A 368 -12.56 -14.14 12.05
N MET A 369 -12.99 -15.41 12.00
CA MET A 369 -12.29 -16.50 12.68
C MET A 369 -10.88 -16.71 12.11
N ALA A 370 -10.73 -16.72 10.78
CA ALA A 370 -9.42 -16.82 10.13
C ALA A 370 -8.44 -15.77 10.65
N PHE A 371 -8.88 -14.51 10.75
CA PHE A 371 -8.08 -13.42 11.27
C PHE A 371 -7.66 -13.63 12.74
N VAL A 372 -8.57 -14.10 13.59
CA VAL A 372 -8.27 -14.40 15.00
C VAL A 372 -7.23 -15.51 15.09
N LEU A 373 -7.41 -16.60 14.32
CA LEU A 373 -6.50 -17.74 14.32
C LEU A 373 -5.11 -17.36 13.81
N GLU A 374 -4.99 -16.60 12.72
CA GLU A 374 -3.69 -16.11 12.23
C GLU A 374 -2.95 -15.31 13.33
N ARG A 375 -3.67 -14.51 14.12
CA ARG A 375 -3.07 -13.75 15.25
C ARG A 375 -2.69 -14.64 16.43
N PHE A 376 -3.55 -15.58 16.80
CA PHE A 376 -3.30 -16.52 17.90
C PHE A 376 -2.04 -17.35 17.62
N GLU A 377 -1.91 -17.83 16.39
CA GLU A 377 -0.75 -18.60 15.90
C GLU A 377 0.48 -17.72 15.59
N LYS A 378 0.42 -16.42 15.89
CA LYS A 378 1.49 -15.44 15.60
C LYS A 378 1.95 -15.52 14.13
N TYR A 379 1.00 -15.73 13.22
CA TYR A 379 1.18 -15.85 11.77
C TYR A 379 2.08 -17.01 11.31
N LYS A 380 2.33 -18.00 12.19
CA LYS A 380 3.03 -19.24 11.79
C LYS A 380 2.15 -20.15 10.95
N VAL A 381 0.83 -20.02 11.09
CA VAL A 381 -0.19 -20.70 10.29
C VAL A 381 -0.91 -19.65 9.45
N GLN A 382 -1.20 -19.98 8.19
CA GLN A 382 -1.80 -19.06 7.23
C GLN A 382 -3.07 -19.66 6.64
N TYR A 383 -4.17 -18.92 6.71
CA TYR A 383 -5.46 -19.36 6.22
C TYR A 383 -5.76 -18.72 4.86
N TYR A 384 -5.94 -19.57 3.86
CA TYR A 384 -6.34 -19.24 2.49
C TYR A 384 -7.77 -19.71 2.26
N ILE A 385 -8.67 -19.27 3.15
CA ILE A 385 -10.10 -19.54 3.08
C ILE A 385 -10.71 -19.02 1.77
N THR A 386 -11.89 -19.54 1.44
CA THR A 386 -12.62 -19.19 0.21
C THR A 386 -14.08 -18.82 0.53
N PRO A 387 -14.31 -17.74 1.30
CA PRO A 387 -15.67 -17.31 1.65
C PRO A 387 -16.43 -16.85 0.40
N TYR A 388 -17.72 -16.61 0.54
CA TYR A 388 -18.58 -16.08 -0.54
C TYR A 388 -18.64 -16.95 -1.81
N ARG A 389 -18.41 -18.27 -1.71
CA ARG A 389 -18.47 -19.20 -2.87
C ARG A 389 -19.77 -19.08 -3.66
N ASP A 390 -20.90 -18.80 -3.01
CA ASP A 390 -22.20 -18.64 -3.66
C ASP A 390 -22.29 -17.41 -4.58
N ILE A 391 -21.47 -16.39 -4.31
CA ILE A 391 -21.28 -15.23 -5.18
C ILE A 391 -20.26 -15.56 -6.27
N LEU A 392 -19.14 -16.18 -5.88
CA LEU A 392 -17.97 -16.37 -6.74
C LEU A 392 -18.11 -17.52 -7.75
N LYS A 393 -19.01 -18.49 -7.52
CA LYS A 393 -19.30 -19.60 -8.45
C LYS A 393 -19.78 -19.17 -9.84
N ASN A 394 -20.22 -17.92 -9.98
CA ASN A 394 -20.69 -17.37 -11.26
C ASN A 394 -19.56 -16.78 -12.11
N TYR A 395 -18.33 -16.71 -11.59
CA TYR A 395 -17.15 -16.26 -12.32
C TYR A 395 -16.31 -17.47 -12.76
N ASP A 396 -15.55 -17.32 -13.85
CA ASP A 396 -14.56 -18.33 -14.24
C ASP A 396 -13.45 -18.50 -13.19
N ILE A 397 -12.69 -19.59 -13.31
CA ILE A 397 -11.69 -19.97 -12.31
C ILE A 397 -10.57 -18.93 -12.17
N ASP A 398 -10.13 -18.31 -13.27
CA ASP A 398 -9.05 -17.33 -13.26
C ASP A 398 -9.49 -16.05 -12.54
N LYS A 399 -10.73 -15.62 -12.79
CA LYS A 399 -11.36 -14.50 -12.08
C LYS A 399 -11.54 -14.80 -10.60
N GLN A 400 -11.97 -16.01 -10.24
CA GLN A 400 -12.08 -16.42 -8.83
C GLN A 400 -10.72 -16.35 -8.13
N VAL A 401 -9.67 -16.91 -8.73
CA VAL A 401 -8.30 -16.87 -8.20
C VAL A 401 -7.85 -15.43 -7.98
N LEU A 402 -8.05 -14.54 -8.96
CA LEU A 402 -7.65 -13.14 -8.86
C LEU A 402 -8.41 -12.40 -7.76
N ILE A 403 -9.74 -12.59 -7.67
CA ILE A 403 -10.57 -11.97 -6.62
C ILE A 403 -10.13 -12.46 -5.23
N TYR A 404 -9.97 -13.77 -5.03
CA TYR A 404 -9.51 -14.30 -3.74
C TYR A 404 -8.12 -13.76 -3.35
N SER A 405 -7.23 -13.62 -4.33
CA SER A 405 -5.87 -13.12 -4.11
C SER A 405 -5.82 -11.67 -3.64
N ILE A 406 -6.66 -10.83 -4.24
CA ILE A 406 -6.81 -9.41 -3.91
C ILE A 406 -7.58 -9.25 -2.60
N ALA A 407 -8.76 -9.88 -2.46
CA ALA A 407 -9.59 -9.78 -1.26
C ALA A 407 -8.85 -10.22 0.01
N ARG A 408 -8.04 -11.30 -0.08
CA ARG A 408 -7.19 -11.73 1.05
C ARG A 408 -6.25 -10.60 1.46
N GLN A 409 -5.60 -9.94 0.50
CA GLN A 409 -4.65 -8.86 0.79
C GLN A 409 -5.32 -7.57 1.25
N GLU A 410 -6.47 -7.22 0.67
CA GLU A 410 -7.18 -5.97 0.92
C GLU A 410 -7.86 -5.94 2.29
N SER A 411 -8.62 -6.99 2.62
CA SER A 411 -9.51 -6.97 3.78
C SER A 411 -9.46 -8.23 4.64
N ARG A 412 -8.71 -9.27 4.23
CA ARG A 412 -8.88 -10.63 4.76
C ARG A 412 -10.34 -11.09 4.68
N PHE A 413 -11.03 -10.69 3.61
CA PHE A 413 -12.44 -10.98 3.34
C PHE A 413 -13.46 -10.33 4.27
N ILE A 414 -13.04 -9.39 5.13
CA ILE A 414 -13.93 -8.72 6.09
C ILE A 414 -14.83 -7.72 5.34
N PRO A 415 -16.16 -7.90 5.36
CA PRO A 415 -17.07 -7.05 4.60
C PRO A 415 -17.24 -5.66 5.20
N SER A 416 -17.00 -5.50 6.50
CA SER A 416 -17.04 -4.22 7.21
C SER A 416 -15.71 -3.46 7.23
N ALA A 417 -14.70 -3.91 6.48
CA ALA A 417 -13.38 -3.28 6.48
C ALA A 417 -13.43 -1.85 5.91
N VAL A 418 -12.84 -0.89 6.64
CA VAL A 418 -12.67 0.51 6.21
C VAL A 418 -11.20 0.91 6.33
N SER A 419 -10.56 1.25 5.21
CA SER A 419 -9.17 1.74 5.24
C SER A 419 -9.08 3.16 5.81
N PHE A 420 -7.87 3.57 6.19
CA PHE A 420 -7.58 4.94 6.61
C PHE A 420 -7.90 5.98 5.51
N SER A 421 -7.69 5.60 4.24
CA SER A 421 -8.05 6.41 3.06
C SER A 421 -9.53 6.29 2.69
N SER A 422 -10.33 5.60 3.51
CA SER A 422 -11.74 5.33 3.29
C SER A 422 -12.01 4.47 2.06
N ALA A 423 -11.31 3.35 1.91
CA ALA A 423 -11.68 2.27 1.00
C ALA A 423 -12.63 1.29 1.73
N GLN A 424 -13.61 0.70 1.05
CA GLN A 424 -14.66 -0.12 1.69
C GLN A 424 -14.69 -1.57 1.22
N GLY A 425 -15.05 -2.44 2.16
CA GLY A 425 -15.53 -3.79 1.88
C GLY A 425 -14.44 -4.81 1.62
N VAL A 426 -14.89 -5.99 1.18
CA VAL A 426 -14.07 -7.16 0.87
C VAL A 426 -12.91 -6.84 -0.08
N MET A 427 -13.12 -5.94 -1.02
CA MET A 427 -12.23 -5.58 -2.11
C MET A 427 -11.59 -4.20 -1.95
N GLN A 428 -11.90 -3.48 -0.85
CA GLN A 428 -11.38 -2.13 -0.55
C GLN A 428 -11.50 -1.18 -1.75
N ILE A 429 -12.72 -1.05 -2.30
CA ILE A 429 -12.99 -0.11 -3.38
C ILE A 429 -13.07 1.31 -2.82
N MET A 430 -12.41 2.27 -3.47
CA MET A 430 -12.45 3.68 -3.08
C MET A 430 -13.79 4.34 -3.46
N PRO A 431 -14.29 5.34 -2.70
CA PRO A 431 -15.55 6.03 -2.97
C PRO A 431 -15.64 6.65 -4.37
N PHE A 432 -14.56 7.30 -4.84
CA PHE A 432 -14.55 7.87 -6.18
C PHE A 432 -14.68 6.76 -7.25
N LEU A 433 -14.00 5.62 -7.05
CA LEU A 433 -14.00 4.51 -8.00
C LEU A 433 -15.37 3.81 -8.02
N SER A 434 -15.98 3.54 -6.86
CA SER A 434 -17.31 2.93 -6.82
C SER A 434 -18.38 3.84 -7.42
N LYS A 435 -18.30 5.16 -7.20
CA LYS A 435 -19.18 6.14 -7.85
C LYS A 435 -19.01 6.15 -9.37
N ASP A 436 -17.77 6.13 -9.85
CA ASP A 436 -17.47 6.09 -11.29
C ASP A 436 -17.98 4.79 -11.93
N ILE A 437 -17.77 3.63 -11.29
CA ILE A 437 -18.26 2.33 -11.76
C ILE A 437 -19.79 2.30 -11.78
N ALA A 438 -20.47 2.76 -10.72
CA ALA A 438 -21.93 2.81 -10.69
C ALA A 438 -22.49 3.65 -11.85
N LYS A 439 -21.86 4.79 -12.14
CA LYS A 439 -22.23 5.65 -13.28
C LYS A 439 -22.03 4.92 -14.62
N GLU A 440 -20.90 4.26 -14.80
CA GLU A 440 -20.63 3.51 -16.04
C GLU A 440 -21.58 2.32 -16.24
N LEU A 441 -21.99 1.67 -15.15
CA LEU A 441 -22.97 0.57 -15.17
C LEU A 441 -24.43 1.06 -15.25
N GLY A 442 -24.67 2.38 -15.20
CA GLY A 442 -26.04 2.94 -15.19
C GLY A 442 -26.84 2.59 -13.94
N GLN A 443 -26.17 2.36 -12.81
CA GLN A 443 -26.78 1.96 -11.54
C GLN A 443 -26.91 3.15 -10.58
N ASN A 444 -27.94 3.12 -9.74
CA ASN A 444 -28.03 4.06 -8.62
C ASN A 444 -26.84 3.85 -7.67
N TYR A 445 -26.29 4.95 -7.16
CA TYR A 445 -25.12 4.91 -6.29
C TYR A 445 -25.50 5.14 -4.84
N ASN A 446 -25.20 4.16 -3.99
CA ASN A 446 -25.17 4.29 -2.55
C ASN A 446 -23.84 3.71 -2.06
N ILE A 447 -23.01 4.56 -1.44
CA ILE A 447 -21.70 4.19 -0.92
C ILE A 447 -21.77 3.03 0.08
N TYR A 448 -22.85 2.95 0.88
CA TYR A 448 -22.99 1.92 1.92
C TYR A 448 -23.17 0.51 1.33
N GLU A 449 -23.62 0.39 0.07
CA GLU A 449 -23.70 -0.91 -0.58
C GLU A 449 -22.31 -1.56 -0.78
N GLN A 450 -21.21 -0.80 -0.69
CA GLN A 450 -19.86 -1.36 -0.73
C GLN A 450 -19.52 -2.24 0.49
N PHE A 451 -20.30 -2.19 1.57
CA PHE A 451 -20.20 -3.15 2.66
C PHE A 451 -20.87 -4.50 2.33
N ASN A 452 -21.70 -4.57 1.29
CA ASN A 452 -22.27 -5.83 0.81
C ASN A 452 -21.26 -6.57 -0.09
N PRO A 453 -20.80 -7.79 0.28
CA PRO A 453 -19.84 -8.57 -0.50
C PRO A 453 -20.22 -8.73 -1.97
N LYS A 454 -21.51 -8.98 -2.27
CA LYS A 454 -21.98 -9.19 -3.64
C LYS A 454 -21.73 -7.96 -4.50
N LYS A 455 -22.11 -6.78 -3.99
CA LYS A 455 -21.95 -5.51 -4.71
C LYS A 455 -20.49 -5.11 -4.85
N ASN A 456 -19.73 -5.25 -3.77
CA ASN A 456 -18.34 -4.88 -3.74
C ASN A 456 -17.48 -5.79 -4.65
N ILE A 457 -17.78 -7.09 -4.70
CA ILE A 457 -17.16 -8.04 -5.62
C ILE A 457 -17.58 -7.77 -7.07
N GLU A 458 -18.85 -7.43 -7.34
CA GLU A 458 -19.32 -7.02 -8.68
C GLU A 458 -18.48 -5.83 -9.21
N PHE A 459 -18.34 -4.78 -8.39
CA PHE A 459 -17.59 -3.58 -8.78
C PHE A 459 -16.10 -3.87 -8.95
N ALA A 460 -15.53 -4.66 -8.04
CA ALA A 460 -14.13 -5.07 -8.17
C ALA A 460 -13.90 -5.93 -9.41
N SER A 461 -14.81 -6.87 -9.73
CA SER A 461 -14.70 -7.69 -10.94
C SER A 461 -14.67 -6.83 -12.20
N TYR A 462 -15.59 -5.86 -12.30
CA TYR A 462 -15.64 -4.92 -13.40
C TYR A 462 -14.36 -4.07 -13.51
N HIS A 463 -13.82 -3.62 -12.38
CA HIS A 463 -12.53 -2.91 -12.37
C HIS A 463 -11.37 -3.82 -12.81
N LEU A 464 -11.35 -5.06 -12.34
CA LEU A 464 -10.32 -6.04 -12.68
C LEU A 464 -10.32 -6.39 -14.17
N ASP A 465 -11.48 -6.44 -14.84
CA ASP A 465 -11.54 -6.63 -16.30
C ASP A 465 -10.77 -5.53 -17.05
N LYS A 466 -10.93 -4.27 -16.61
CA LYS A 466 -10.20 -3.15 -17.19
C LYS A 466 -8.70 -3.23 -16.93
N LEU A 467 -8.28 -3.69 -15.75
CA LEU A 467 -6.88 -3.84 -15.40
C LEU A 467 -6.24 -5.02 -16.15
N ASN A 468 -6.90 -6.17 -16.18
CA ASN A 468 -6.48 -7.35 -16.92
C ASN A 468 -6.24 -7.02 -18.40
N LYS A 469 -7.15 -6.27 -19.02
CA LYS A 469 -6.98 -5.80 -20.41
C LYS A 469 -5.79 -4.85 -20.60
N GLN A 470 -5.46 -4.03 -19.59
CA GLN A 470 -4.37 -3.06 -19.68
C GLN A 470 -2.98 -3.67 -19.40
N PHE A 471 -2.94 -4.81 -18.74
CA PHE A 471 -1.70 -5.44 -18.26
C PHE A 471 -1.61 -6.91 -18.67
N ASP A 472 -2.28 -7.30 -19.77
CA ASP A 472 -2.21 -8.61 -20.41
C ASP A 472 -2.38 -9.79 -19.44
N ASN A 473 -3.35 -9.69 -18.53
CA ASN A 473 -3.63 -10.67 -17.47
C ASN A 473 -2.43 -10.96 -16.53
N ASN A 474 -1.39 -10.12 -16.51
CA ASN A 474 -0.24 -10.31 -15.63
C ASN A 474 -0.63 -10.05 -14.15
N PRO A 475 -0.64 -11.06 -13.27
CA PRO A 475 -1.18 -10.92 -11.92
C PRO A 475 -0.40 -9.90 -11.07
N LEU A 476 0.91 -9.77 -11.29
CA LEU A 476 1.73 -8.81 -10.55
C LEU A 476 1.42 -7.36 -10.98
N PHE A 477 1.33 -7.10 -12.29
CA PHE A 477 1.07 -5.75 -12.79
C PHE A 477 -0.36 -5.30 -12.52
N VAL A 478 -1.32 -6.22 -12.59
CA VAL A 478 -2.70 -5.99 -12.17
C VAL A 478 -2.75 -5.64 -10.68
N ALA A 479 -2.04 -6.38 -9.82
CA ALA A 479 -1.95 -6.05 -8.39
C ALA A 479 -1.33 -4.65 -8.15
N TYR A 480 -0.25 -4.31 -8.84
CA TYR A 480 0.33 -2.97 -8.75
C TYR A 480 -0.66 -1.88 -9.19
N ALA A 481 -1.41 -2.12 -10.26
CA ALA A 481 -2.39 -1.17 -10.78
C ALA A 481 -3.64 -1.04 -9.91
N TYR A 482 -4.05 -2.12 -9.23
CA TYR A 482 -5.17 -2.10 -8.31
C TYR A 482 -4.86 -1.23 -7.08
N ASN A 483 -3.68 -1.39 -6.48
CA ASN A 483 -3.26 -0.60 -5.32
C ASN A 483 -2.74 0.81 -5.68
N GLY A 484 -1.77 0.89 -6.59
CA GLY A 484 -1.08 2.15 -6.92
C GLY A 484 -1.70 2.95 -8.07
N GLY A 485 -2.68 2.38 -8.76
CA GLY A 485 -3.32 2.96 -9.94
C GLY A 485 -2.61 2.62 -11.26
N ALA A 486 -3.39 2.37 -12.32
CA ALA A 486 -2.87 1.96 -13.63
C ALA A 486 -1.90 2.97 -14.27
N GLY A 487 -2.14 4.28 -14.08
CA GLY A 487 -1.25 5.34 -14.58
C GLY A 487 0.14 5.31 -13.94
N TYR A 488 0.20 5.06 -12.63
CA TYR A 488 1.45 4.88 -11.90
C TYR A 488 2.19 3.63 -12.39
N THR A 489 1.52 2.48 -12.45
CA THR A 489 2.13 1.22 -12.91
C THR A 489 2.73 1.34 -14.30
N ARG A 490 2.00 1.94 -15.26
CA ARG A 490 2.55 2.21 -16.61
C ARG A 490 3.79 3.10 -16.58
N THR A 491 3.83 4.09 -15.68
CA THR A 491 5.00 4.96 -15.54
C THR A 491 6.21 4.17 -15.04
N GLN A 492 6.02 3.24 -14.10
CA GLN A 492 7.09 2.35 -13.62
C GLN A 492 7.61 1.43 -14.75
N LEU A 493 6.73 0.81 -15.51
CA LEU A 493 7.10 -0.03 -16.66
C LEU A 493 7.84 0.77 -17.76
N LYS A 494 7.39 2.01 -18.03
CA LYS A 494 8.07 2.93 -18.96
C LYS A 494 9.50 3.30 -18.54
N LYS A 495 9.81 3.30 -17.24
CA LYS A 495 11.19 3.46 -16.72
C LYS A 495 12.09 2.26 -17.00
N GLY A 496 11.57 1.20 -17.63
CA GLY A 496 12.30 0.01 -18.03
C GLY A 496 12.41 -1.04 -16.94
N LEU A 497 11.53 -1.03 -15.93
CA LEU A 497 11.38 -2.17 -15.03
C LEU A 497 10.83 -3.37 -15.82
N PHE A 498 11.30 -4.56 -15.48
CA PHE A 498 10.93 -5.86 -16.05
C PHE A 498 11.31 -6.05 -17.53
N LYS A 499 12.25 -5.25 -18.06
CA LYS A 499 12.71 -5.34 -19.46
C LYS A 499 13.96 -6.21 -19.66
N GLU A 500 14.87 -6.22 -18.69
CA GLU A 500 16.16 -6.88 -18.85
C GLU A 500 16.12 -8.32 -18.35
N LYS A 501 16.70 -9.26 -19.10
CA LYS A 501 16.90 -10.64 -18.65
C LYS A 501 18.30 -10.78 -18.05
N ASN A 502 18.37 -10.88 -16.72
CA ASN A 502 19.60 -11.16 -15.99
C ASN A 502 19.29 -11.94 -14.70
N ARG A 503 20.34 -12.41 -14.00
CA ARG A 503 20.20 -13.26 -12.80
C ARG A 503 19.43 -12.63 -11.62
N PHE A 504 19.24 -11.31 -11.62
CA PHE A 504 18.54 -10.58 -10.56
C PHE A 504 17.09 -10.26 -10.94
N GLU A 505 16.72 -10.42 -12.20
CA GLU A 505 15.37 -10.13 -12.68
C GLU A 505 14.49 -11.37 -12.59
N PRO A 506 13.19 -11.24 -12.24
CA PRO A 506 12.41 -10.01 -12.07
C PRO A 506 12.53 -9.33 -10.70
N PHE A 507 13.28 -9.90 -9.76
CA PHE A 507 13.30 -9.47 -8.36
C PHE A 507 13.85 -8.06 -8.19
N LEU A 508 14.86 -7.68 -8.96
CA LEU A 508 15.39 -6.32 -8.97
C LEU A 508 14.31 -5.31 -9.36
N SER A 509 13.60 -5.56 -10.46
CA SER A 509 12.49 -4.71 -10.87
C SER A 509 11.36 -4.64 -9.85
N MET A 510 11.06 -5.74 -9.15
CA MET A 510 10.11 -5.75 -8.02
C MET A 510 10.60 -4.86 -6.87
N GLU A 511 11.90 -4.84 -6.55
CA GLU A 511 12.43 -3.95 -5.51
C GLU A 511 12.47 -2.47 -5.92
N MET A 512 12.52 -2.21 -7.22
CA MET A 512 12.64 -0.88 -7.83
C MET A 512 11.27 -0.20 -8.10
N ILE A 513 10.16 -0.81 -7.69
CA ILE A 513 8.87 -0.11 -7.62
C ILE A 513 8.95 1.01 -6.58
N SER A 514 8.75 2.25 -7.03
CA SER A 514 9.06 3.45 -6.23
C SER A 514 8.17 3.66 -5.00
N TYR A 515 6.94 3.13 -5.01
CA TYR A 515 6.01 3.22 -3.89
C TYR A 515 6.10 1.93 -3.08
N ASN A 516 6.55 2.06 -1.82
CA ASN A 516 6.77 0.91 -0.95
C ASN A 516 5.49 0.11 -0.73
N GLU A 517 4.35 0.78 -0.52
CA GLU A 517 3.05 0.12 -0.36
C GLU A 517 2.71 -0.75 -1.58
N THR A 518 2.76 -0.18 -2.77
CA THR A 518 2.47 -0.90 -4.03
C THR A 518 3.45 -2.04 -4.29
N LYS A 519 4.74 -1.82 -4.01
CA LYS A 519 5.79 -2.85 -4.11
C LYS A 519 5.47 -4.07 -3.26
N ASP A 520 5.18 -3.86 -1.98
CA ASP A 520 4.93 -4.94 -1.03
C ASP A 520 3.56 -5.59 -1.28
N TYR A 521 2.57 -4.79 -1.67
CA TYR A 521 1.25 -5.26 -2.08
C TYR A 521 1.35 -6.26 -3.24
N GLY A 522 2.05 -5.91 -4.33
CA GLY A 522 2.14 -6.80 -5.49
C GLY A 522 2.82 -8.13 -5.17
N LYS A 523 3.85 -8.14 -4.31
CA LYS A 523 4.50 -9.38 -3.85
C LYS A 523 3.53 -10.27 -3.07
N LYS A 524 2.73 -9.68 -2.17
CA LYS A 524 1.74 -10.41 -1.37
C LYS A 524 0.60 -10.95 -2.24
N VAL A 525 0.07 -10.14 -3.16
CA VAL A 525 -0.98 -10.61 -4.09
C VAL A 525 -0.46 -11.69 -5.02
N LEU A 526 0.78 -11.58 -5.54
CA LEU A 526 1.37 -12.64 -6.37
C LEU A 526 1.54 -13.96 -5.60
N THR A 527 1.93 -13.86 -4.32
CA THR A 527 2.01 -15.01 -3.40
C THR A 527 0.62 -15.63 -3.21
N ASN A 528 -0.40 -14.80 -2.96
CA ASN A 528 -1.78 -15.27 -2.84
C ASN A 528 -2.29 -15.92 -4.13
N TYR A 529 -1.98 -15.32 -5.29
CA TYR A 529 -2.35 -15.83 -6.61
C TYR A 529 -1.79 -17.22 -6.86
N TYR A 530 -0.51 -17.43 -6.58
CA TYR A 530 0.12 -18.74 -6.66
C TYR A 530 -0.60 -19.79 -5.80
N ILE A 531 -0.91 -19.45 -4.55
CA ILE A 531 -1.55 -20.38 -3.61
C ILE A 531 -2.99 -20.68 -4.03
N TYR A 532 -3.79 -19.65 -4.32
CA TYR A 532 -5.19 -19.82 -4.73
C TYR A 532 -5.31 -20.53 -6.07
N ASN A 533 -4.44 -20.26 -7.05
CA ASN A 533 -4.45 -21.01 -8.30
C ASN A 533 -4.22 -22.50 -8.06
N ASN A 534 -3.19 -22.84 -7.28
CA ASN A 534 -2.83 -24.25 -7.06
C ASN A 534 -3.82 -25.01 -6.17
N TYR A 535 -4.66 -24.27 -5.42
CA TYR A 535 -5.78 -24.83 -4.67
C TYR A 535 -7.05 -24.98 -5.52
N LEU A 536 -7.50 -23.90 -6.16
CA LEU A 536 -8.78 -23.83 -6.88
C LEU A 536 -8.70 -24.45 -8.28
N ASN A 537 -7.56 -24.30 -8.96
CA ASN A 537 -7.31 -24.80 -10.31
C ASN A 537 -6.29 -25.96 -10.27
N SER A 538 -6.58 -26.97 -9.45
CA SER A 538 -5.63 -28.06 -9.16
C SER A 538 -5.24 -28.92 -10.37
N GLU A 539 -6.00 -28.86 -11.46
CA GLU A 539 -5.70 -29.50 -12.75
C GLU A 539 -4.67 -28.69 -13.56
N ASN A 540 -4.63 -27.35 -13.40
CA ASN A 540 -3.69 -26.46 -14.09
C ASN A 540 -2.80 -25.71 -13.08
N LYS A 541 -2.03 -26.49 -12.31
CA LYS A 541 -1.08 -25.92 -11.36
C LYS A 541 0.00 -25.10 -12.07
N ILE A 542 0.33 -23.97 -11.47
CA ILE A 542 1.41 -23.08 -11.91
C ILE A 542 2.60 -23.20 -10.97
N SER A 543 3.80 -22.92 -11.49
CA SER A 543 5.01 -22.77 -10.69
C SER A 543 5.37 -21.30 -10.53
N LEU A 544 5.93 -20.92 -9.39
CA LEU A 544 6.50 -19.60 -9.18
C LEU A 544 7.61 -19.33 -10.20
N SER A 545 8.42 -20.35 -10.54
CA SER A 545 9.44 -20.27 -11.59
C SER A 545 8.88 -19.74 -12.91
N THR A 546 7.77 -20.33 -13.40
CA THR A 546 7.12 -19.92 -14.65
C THR A 546 6.52 -18.52 -14.54
N ILE A 547 5.83 -18.20 -13.44
CA ILE A 547 5.25 -16.87 -13.22
C ILE A 547 6.35 -15.81 -13.24
N LEU A 548 7.42 -16.00 -12.47
CA LEU A 548 8.52 -15.05 -12.36
C LEU A 548 9.27 -14.88 -13.67
N GLN A 549 9.51 -15.96 -14.42
CA GLN A 549 10.11 -15.89 -15.76
C GLN A 549 9.24 -15.11 -16.74
N SER A 550 7.91 -15.22 -16.64
CA SER A 550 6.96 -14.50 -17.51
C SER A 550 6.90 -12.99 -17.24
N LEU A 551 7.35 -12.54 -16.05
CA LEU A 551 7.36 -11.12 -15.71
C LEU A 551 8.37 -10.34 -16.55
N VAL A 552 9.45 -10.98 -16.96
CA VAL A 552 10.50 -10.34 -17.75
C VAL A 552 10.19 -10.51 -19.23
N SER A 553 9.90 -9.39 -19.85
CA SER A 553 9.60 -9.25 -21.27
C SER A 553 10.62 -9.96 -22.18
N PRO A 554 10.19 -10.65 -23.25
CA PRO A 554 10.89 -10.68 -24.53
C PRO A 554 10.36 -9.62 -25.52
N TYR A 555 9.59 -8.63 -25.07
CA TYR A 555 9.11 -7.47 -25.85
C TYR A 555 9.99 -6.24 -25.69
#